data_AF-A0AAW5MX52-F1
#
_entry.id   AF-A0AAW5MX52-F1
#
_cell.length_a   1.000
_cell.length_b   1.000
_cell.length_c   1.000
_cell.angle_alpha   90.00
_cell.angle_beta   90.00
_cell.angle_gamma   90.00
#
_symmetry.space_group_name_H-M   'P 1'
#
loop_
_entity.id
_entity.type
_entity.pdbx_description
1 polymer ?
#
loop_
_entity_poly.entity_id
_entity_poly.type
_entity_poly.pdbx_seq_one_letter_code
_entity_poly.pdbx_strand_id
1 'polypeptide(L)'
;MDLSFFKSSLKYNATATIFCVFALYLSMPIFENVNFISSHPIIVSVLFTLLVNSLLLIIYWTSHTKKTNSKSGVKGNKIIGNKAKNINILSNGEITKNIVSNNDSNGDINIGQVFKNGKK
;
A
#
# COMPACT_ATOMS: atom_id res chain seq x y z
N MET A 1 -12.64 -6.96 19.24
CA MET A 1 -12.22 -6.20 18.05
C MET A 1 -10.93 -6.82 17.53
N ASP A 2 -10.87 -7.23 16.25
CA ASP A 2 -9.64 -7.83 15.70
C ASP A 2 -8.60 -6.75 15.38
N LEU A 3 -7.51 -6.74 16.16
CA LEU A 3 -6.38 -5.83 15.98
C LEU A 3 -5.67 -6.01 14.63
N SER A 4 -5.81 -7.19 14.00
CA SER A 4 -5.22 -7.46 12.69
C SER A 4 -5.75 -6.51 11.61
N PHE A 5 -7.01 -6.07 11.74
CA PHE A 5 -7.67 -5.13 10.83
C PHE A 5 -6.94 -3.77 10.77
N PHE A 6 -6.52 -3.24 11.91
CA PHE A 6 -5.87 -1.94 12.01
C PHE A 6 -4.39 -1.96 11.64
N LYS A 7 -3.77 -3.14 11.56
CA LYS A 7 -2.36 -3.30 11.21
C LYS A 7 -2.03 -2.71 9.84
N SER A 8 -2.93 -2.88 8.87
CA SER A 8 -2.78 -2.29 7.54
C SER A 8 -2.91 -0.77 7.60
N SER A 9 -3.84 -0.24 8.39
CA SER A 9 -4.12 1.18 8.52
C SER A 9 -3.04 1.96 9.26
N LEU A 10 -2.43 1.35 10.29
CA LEU A 10 -1.28 1.88 11.03
C LEU A 10 -0.11 2.27 10.10
N LYS A 11 0.08 1.53 9.01
CA LYS A 11 1.13 1.80 8.01
C LYS A 11 0.92 3.11 7.25
N TYR A 12 -0.32 3.55 7.11
CA TYR A 12 -0.70 4.69 6.27
C TYR A 12 -1.01 5.94 7.09
N ASN A 13 -1.62 5.78 8.28
CA ASN A 13 -1.84 6.87 9.22
C ASN A 13 -1.90 6.35 10.65
N ALA A 14 -0.73 6.24 11.27
CA ALA A 14 -0.59 5.72 12.62
C ALA A 14 -1.38 6.55 13.65
N THR A 15 -1.27 7.88 13.61
CA THR A 15 -1.89 8.77 14.60
C THR A 15 -3.42 8.65 14.60
N ALA A 16 -4.06 8.76 13.43
CA ALA A 16 -5.51 8.64 13.34
C ALA A 16 -5.99 7.23 13.68
N THR A 17 -5.24 6.21 13.25
CA THR A 17 -5.59 4.81 13.55
C THR A 17 -5.53 4.53 15.05
N ILE A 18 -4.47 4.97 15.74
CA ILE A 18 -4.32 4.81 17.19
C ILE A 18 -5.45 5.54 17.92
N PHE A 19 -5.73 6.79 17.56
CA PHE A 19 -6.81 7.57 18.17
C PHE A 19 -8.17 6.88 18.03
N CYS A 20 -8.48 6.37 16.83
CA CYS A 20 -9.74 5.67 16.58
C CYS A 20 -9.85 4.37 17.37
N VAL A 21 -8.78 3.55 17.41
CA VAL A 21 -8.76 2.31 18.21
C VAL A 21 -8.97 2.63 19.69
N PHE A 22 -8.32 3.67 20.20
CA PHE A 22 -8.46 4.09 21.60
C PHE A 22 -9.89 4.57 21.91
N ALA A 23 -10.48 5.39 21.03
CA ALA A 23 -11.85 5.86 21.17
C ALA A 23 -12.88 4.71 21.12
N LEU A 24 -12.68 3.73 20.22
CA LEU A 24 -13.52 2.54 20.13
C LEU A 24 -13.39 1.65 21.38
N TYR A 25 -12.18 1.49 21.89
CA TYR A 25 -11.94 0.69 23.10
C TYR A 25 -12.59 1.34 24.35
N LEU A 26 -12.40 2.65 24.53
CA LEU A 26 -13.00 3.39 25.65
C LEU A 26 -14.52 3.46 25.61
N SER A 27 -15.12 3.36 24.42
CA SER A 27 -16.58 3.39 24.26
C SER A 27 -17.24 2.02 24.43
N MET A 28 -16.47 0.93 24.48
CA MET A 28 -16.99 -0.44 24.63
C MET A 28 -17.92 -0.62 25.86
N PRO A 29 -17.59 -0.10 27.06
CA PRO A 29 -18.46 -0.22 28.24
C PRO A 29 -19.81 0.50 28.10
N ILE A 30 -19.87 1.54 27.26
CA ILE A 30 -21.11 2.30 27.01
C ILE A 30 -22.11 1.44 26.23
N PHE A 31 -21.62 0.64 25.27
CA PHE A 31 -22.46 -0.22 24.45
C PHE A 31 -22.84 -1.54 25.14
N GLU A 32 -22.10 -1.95 26.17
CA GLU A 32 -22.43 -3.10 27.00
C GLU A 32 -23.48 -2.78 28.07
N ASN A 33 -23.67 -1.49 28.41
CA ASN A 33 -24.63 -1.05 29.42
C ASN A 33 -25.96 -0.61 28.80
N VAL A 34 -26.90 -1.54 28.67
CA VAL A 34 -28.25 -1.31 28.11
C VAL A 34 -29.03 -0.24 28.88
N ASN A 35 -28.86 -0.15 30.20
CA ASN A 35 -29.52 0.86 31.02
C ASN A 35 -29.02 2.26 30.68
N PHE A 36 -27.71 2.42 30.51
CA PHE A 36 -27.12 3.70 30.10
C PHE A 36 -27.58 4.10 28.69
N ILE A 37 -27.66 3.14 27.76
CA ILE A 37 -28.19 3.38 26.41
C ILE A 37 -29.63 3.89 26.48
N SER A 38 -30.47 3.22 27.28
CA SER A 38 -31.88 3.59 27.41
C SER A 38 -32.08 4.93 28.11
N SER A 39 -31.21 5.29 29.06
CA SER A 39 -31.29 6.56 29.80
C SER A 39 -30.71 7.75 29.01
N HIS A 40 -29.79 7.50 28.07
CA HIS A 40 -29.10 8.55 27.32
C HIS A 40 -29.02 8.29 25.80
N PRO A 41 -30.17 8.07 25.12
CA PRO A 41 -30.18 7.64 23.72
C PRO A 41 -29.53 8.64 22.76
N ILE A 42 -29.66 9.95 23.03
CA ILE A 42 -29.07 11.01 22.19
C ILE A 42 -27.54 10.97 22.28
N ILE A 43 -26.99 10.83 23.49
CA ILE A 43 -25.54 10.76 23.70
C ILE A 43 -24.95 9.54 22.98
N VAL A 44 -25.60 8.39 23.14
CA VAL A 44 -25.18 7.15 22.48
C VAL A 44 -25.27 7.27 20.96
N SER A 45 -26.31 7.91 20.42
CA SER A 45 -26.47 8.14 18.97
C SER A 45 -25.36 9.03 18.40
N VAL A 46 -25.02 10.13 19.07
CA VAL A 46 -23.91 11.01 18.65
C VAL A 46 -22.59 10.26 18.71
N LEU A 47 -22.34 9.53 19.80
CA LEU A 47 -21.10 8.76 19.97
C LEU A 47 -20.97 7.69 18.88
N PHE A 48 -22.04 6.94 18.61
CA PHE A 48 -22.08 5.92 17.56
C PHE A 48 -21.79 6.53 16.18
N THR A 49 -22.40 7.67 15.87
CA THR A 49 -22.18 8.37 14.60
C THR A 49 -20.72 8.79 14.44
N LEU A 50 -20.07 9.30 15.49
CA LEU A 50 -18.66 9.66 15.48
C LEU A 50 -17.76 8.42 15.26
N LEU A 51 -18.06 7.32 15.92
CA LEU A 51 -17.27 6.08 15.81
C LEU A 51 -17.38 5.46 14.41
N VAL A 52 -18.57 5.43 13.81
CA VAL A 52 -18.78 4.93 12.44
C VAL A 52 -18.04 5.81 11.42
N ASN A 53 -18.13 7.13 11.53
CA ASN A 53 -17.41 8.04 10.63
C ASN A 53 -15.88 7.87 10.76
N SER A 54 -15.38 7.68 11.98
CA SER A 54 -13.97 7.42 12.24
C SER A 54 -13.50 6.12 11.59
N LEU A 55 -14.30 5.06 11.69
CA LEU A 55 -14.03 3.77 11.05
C LEU A 55 -14.01 3.89 9.51
N LEU A 56 -14.98 4.59 8.93
CA LEU A 56 -15.04 4.85 7.49
C LEU A 56 -13.81 5.64 7.00
N LEU A 57 -13.36 6.63 7.77
CA LEU A 57 -12.17 7.41 7.45
C LEU A 57 -10.91 6.51 7.40
N ILE A 58 -10.76 5.60 8.36
CA ILE A 58 -9.66 4.63 8.38
C ILE A 58 -9.69 3.73 7.14
N ILE A 59 -10.86 3.20 6.79
CA ILE A 59 -11.04 2.35 5.60
C ILE A 59 -10.69 3.14 4.34
N TYR A 60 -11.19 4.36 4.21
CA TYR A 60 -10.92 5.24 3.08
C TYR A 60 -9.41 5.47 2.92
N TRP A 61 -8.71 5.83 3.99
CA TRP A 61 -7.26 6.02 3.95
C TRP A 61 -6.55 4.75 3.57
N THR A 62 -6.90 3.61 4.18
CA THR A 62 -6.27 2.32 3.91
C THR A 62 -6.47 1.88 2.46
N SER A 63 -7.60 2.20 1.85
CA SER A 63 -7.92 1.89 0.45
C SER A 63 -7.19 2.81 -0.53
N HIS A 64 -7.22 4.13 -0.31
CA HIS A 64 -6.69 5.12 -1.26
C HIS A 64 -5.20 5.40 -1.13
N THR A 65 -4.59 5.21 0.04
CA THR A 65 -3.14 5.33 0.20
C THR A 65 -2.40 4.02 0.00
N LYS A 66 -3.12 2.94 -0.31
CA LYS A 66 -2.55 1.71 -0.87
C LYS A 66 -1.92 2.07 -2.22
N LYS A 67 -0.68 2.60 -2.18
CA LYS A 67 0.15 2.77 -3.35
C LYS A 67 0.16 1.42 -4.04
N THR A 68 -0.48 1.34 -5.21
CA THR A 68 -0.15 0.33 -6.18
C THR A 68 1.36 0.43 -6.29
N ASN A 69 2.07 -0.62 -5.85
CA ASN A 69 3.51 -0.68 -6.04
C ASN A 69 3.69 -0.61 -7.56
N SER A 70 3.96 0.59 -8.09
CA SER A 70 4.34 0.73 -9.48
C SER A 70 5.61 -0.09 -9.58
N LYS A 71 5.55 -1.14 -10.40
CA LYS A 71 6.71 -1.96 -10.64
C LYS A 71 7.78 -1.03 -11.19
N SER A 72 8.95 -0.99 -10.56
CA SER A 72 10.05 -0.13 -10.98
C SER A 72 10.49 -0.58 -12.37
N GLY A 73 10.09 0.18 -13.38
CA GLY A 73 10.46 -0.03 -14.77
C GLY A 73 11.89 0.45 -15.04
N VAL A 74 12.49 -0.06 -16.12
CA VAL A 74 13.79 0.40 -16.62
C VAL A 74 13.51 1.45 -17.70
N LYS A 75 13.79 2.73 -17.40
CA LYS A 75 13.45 3.84 -18.32
C LYS A 75 14.63 4.77 -18.56
N GLY A 76 14.88 5.08 -19.83
CA GLY A 76 15.81 6.16 -20.23
C GLY A 76 17.30 5.86 -20.02
N ASN A 77 17.69 4.59 -19.88
CA ASN A 77 19.10 4.24 -19.75
C ASN A 77 19.80 4.27 -21.11
N LYS A 78 21.02 4.82 -21.14
CA LYS A 78 21.88 4.85 -22.32
C LYS A 78 23.11 3.98 -22.04
N ILE A 79 23.22 2.85 -22.73
CA ILE A 79 24.34 1.91 -22.63
C ILE A 79 25.16 2.04 -23.91
N ILE A 80 26.41 2.51 -23.78
CA ILE A 80 27.31 2.75 -24.91
C ILE A 80 28.70 2.21 -24.59
N GLY A 81 29.40 1.65 -25.58
CA GLY A 81 30.82 1.27 -25.44
C GLY A 81 31.04 0.02 -24.59
N ASN A 82 30.03 -0.82 -24.43
CA ASN A 82 30.14 -2.02 -23.62
C ASN A 82 30.90 -3.12 -24.37
N LYS A 83 31.86 -3.75 -23.68
CA LYS A 83 32.68 -4.88 -24.17
C LYS A 83 32.19 -6.24 -23.63
N ALA A 84 31.19 -6.25 -22.77
CA ALA A 84 30.63 -7.47 -22.20
C ALA A 84 29.76 -8.22 -23.22
N LYS A 85 30.01 -9.54 -23.38
CA LYS A 85 29.13 -10.42 -24.17
C LYS A 85 27.80 -10.64 -23.42
N ASN A 86 26.70 -10.73 -24.16
CA ASN A 86 25.34 -11.03 -23.67
C ASN A 86 24.76 -10.00 -22.69
N ILE A 87 24.33 -8.85 -23.22
CA ILE A 87 23.70 -7.79 -22.42
C ILE A 87 22.23 -8.15 -22.18
N ASN A 88 21.84 -8.30 -20.92
CA ASN A 88 20.47 -8.61 -20.51
C ASN A 88 19.84 -7.40 -19.79
N ILE A 89 18.82 -6.78 -20.39
CA ILE A 89 18.00 -5.74 -19.78
C ILE A 89 16.69 -6.38 -19.33
N LEU A 90 16.56 -6.56 -18.02
CA LEU A 90 15.47 -7.31 -17.42
C LEU A 90 14.73 -6.43 -16.40
N SER A 91 13.42 -6.34 -16.53
CA SER A 91 12.55 -5.62 -15.58
C SER A 91 11.29 -6.42 -15.28
N ASN A 92 10.78 -6.27 -14.06
CA ASN A 92 9.42 -6.71 -13.73
C ASN A 92 8.37 -5.64 -14.04
N GLY A 93 8.79 -4.43 -14.43
CA GLY A 93 7.97 -3.31 -14.88
C GLY A 93 8.24 -2.94 -16.34
N GLU A 94 7.78 -1.77 -16.75
CA GLU A 94 7.89 -1.30 -18.14
C GLU A 94 9.35 -1.01 -18.53
N ILE A 95 9.76 -1.40 -19.73
CA ILE A 95 11.08 -1.06 -20.30
C ILE A 95 10.86 -0.04 -21.41
N THR A 96 11.18 1.23 -21.18
CA THR A 96 10.89 2.31 -22.16
C THR A 96 12.07 3.24 -22.42
N LYS A 97 12.23 3.65 -23.69
CA LYS A 97 13.22 4.66 -24.11
C LYS A 97 14.67 4.36 -23.72
N ASN A 98 15.04 3.09 -23.60
CA ASN A 98 16.43 2.69 -23.37
C ASN A 98 17.16 2.64 -24.71
N ILE A 99 18.41 3.09 -24.73
CA ILE A 99 19.26 3.14 -25.92
C ILE A 99 20.49 2.27 -25.66
N VAL A 100 20.76 1.35 -26.56
CA VAL A 100 21.96 0.51 -26.55
C VAL A 100 22.68 0.70 -27.88
N SER A 101 23.90 1.24 -27.87
CA SER A 101 24.63 1.56 -29.11
C SER A 101 26.14 1.41 -28.94
N ASN A 102 26.87 1.23 -30.05
CA ASN A 102 28.34 1.17 -30.07
C ASN A 102 28.95 0.17 -29.05
N ASN A 103 28.41 -1.05 -28.99
CA ASN A 103 28.97 -2.10 -28.15
C ASN A 103 29.98 -2.92 -28.95
N ASP A 104 31.16 -3.13 -28.37
CA ASP A 104 32.32 -3.79 -28.95
C ASP A 104 32.28 -5.33 -28.82
N SER A 105 31.21 -5.87 -28.26
CA SER A 105 31.08 -7.30 -27.98
C SER A 105 30.29 -8.05 -29.06
N ASN A 106 30.83 -9.17 -29.57
CA ASN A 106 30.04 -10.18 -30.28
C ASN A 106 29.13 -10.93 -29.30
N GLY A 107 27.82 -10.72 -29.41
CA GLY A 107 26.78 -11.42 -28.64
C GLY A 107 25.40 -10.78 -28.78
N ASP A 108 24.36 -11.50 -28.36
CA ASP A 108 22.97 -11.02 -28.46
C ASP A 108 22.65 -9.99 -27.36
N ILE A 109 21.75 -9.05 -27.67
CA ILE A 109 21.16 -8.13 -26.70
C ILE A 109 19.76 -8.64 -26.36
N ASN A 110 19.56 -9.10 -25.12
CA ASN A 110 18.27 -9.59 -24.65
C ASN A 110 17.54 -8.51 -23.84
N ILE A 111 16.38 -8.08 -24.31
CA ILE A 111 15.49 -7.15 -23.61
C ILE A 111 14.20 -7.90 -23.31
N GLY A 112 13.87 -8.07 -22.03
CA GLY A 112 12.75 -8.91 -21.64
C GLY A 112 12.11 -8.53 -20.31
N GLN A 113 10.84 -8.86 -20.17
CA GLN A 113 10.15 -8.78 -18.88
C GLN A 113 10.37 -10.08 -18.10
N VAL A 114 10.73 -9.96 -16.82
CA VAL A 114 10.90 -11.10 -15.90
C VAL A 114 9.89 -11.05 -14.78
N PHE A 115 9.36 -12.22 -14.46
CA PHE A 115 8.46 -12.39 -13.32
C PHE A 115 9.23 -12.20 -12.02
N LYS A 116 8.63 -11.43 -11.09
CA LYS A 116 9.17 -11.25 -9.75
C LYS A 116 9.23 -12.64 -9.09
N ASN A 117 10.45 -13.11 -8.80
CA ASN A 117 10.80 -14.42 -8.21
C ASN A 117 10.99 -15.62 -9.16
N GLY A 118 11.17 -15.42 -10.47
CA GLY A 118 11.68 -16.48 -11.36
C GLY A 118 10.79 -17.72 -11.50
N LYS A 119 9.53 -17.67 -11.04
CA LYS A 119 8.54 -18.73 -11.30
C LYS A 119 7.78 -18.38 -12.58
N LYS A 120 7.91 -19.27 -13.57
CA LYS A 120 7.03 -19.36 -14.74
C LYS A 120 5.62 -19.76 -14.31
#